data_AF-A0A1F6KL37-F1
#
_entry.id   AF-A0A1F6KL37-F1
#
_cell.length_a   1.000
_cell.length_b   1.000
_cell.length_c   1.000
_cell.angle_alpha   90.00
_cell.angle_beta   90.00
_cell.angle_gamma   90.00
#
_symmetry.space_group_name_H-M   'P 1'
#
loop_
_entity.id
_entity.type
_entity.pdbx_description
1 polymer ?
#
loop_
_entity_poly.entity_id
_entity_poly.type
_entity_poly.pdbx_seq_one_letter_code
_entity_poly.pdbx_strand_id
1 'polypeptide(L)'
;MIYMLDLRKRKFIKEYVRNGGNATRAACIAGYGDGGEYSRLAGHRLITNDNIIREIEAAIDQAGLSGQFLAKRLKQIITKPKDGDGIALTGVSLVGKWKGYDAPKEKFEIPPMPKSPEEIDEILRRMRAITRGS
;
A
#
# COMPACT_ATOMS: atom_id res chain seq x y z
N MET A 1 -27.01 10.48 -9.73
CA MET A 1 -27.60 10.10 -8.43
C MET A 1 -26.54 10.37 -7.37
N ILE A 2 -26.65 11.45 -6.60
CA ILE A 2 -25.68 11.81 -5.55
C ILE A 2 -26.03 10.94 -4.35
N TYR A 3 -25.22 9.92 -4.06
CA TYR A 3 -25.43 9.09 -2.88
C TYR A 3 -25.27 9.97 -1.65
N MET A 4 -26.34 10.16 -0.88
CA MET A 4 -26.30 10.98 0.31
C MET A 4 -25.42 10.28 1.36
N LEU A 5 -24.12 10.58 1.32
CA LEU A 5 -23.15 10.03 2.26
C LEU A 5 -23.51 10.48 3.68
N ASP A 6 -23.57 9.50 4.58
CA ASP A 6 -23.73 9.74 6.02
C ASP A 6 -22.61 10.66 6.56
N LEU A 7 -22.92 11.43 7.60
CA LEU A 7 -22.03 12.42 8.21
C LEU A 7 -20.68 11.80 8.61
N ARG A 8 -20.67 10.56 9.10
CA ARG A 8 -19.42 9.85 9.45
C ARG A 8 -18.58 9.54 8.23
N LYS A 9 -19.19 9.14 7.11
CA LYS A 9 -18.46 8.88 5.84
C LYS A 9 -17.86 10.16 5.25
N ARG A 10 -18.58 11.29 5.34
CA ARG A 10 -18.05 12.59 4.93
C ARG A 10 -16.85 13.02 5.79
N LYS A 11 -16.94 12.86 7.11
CA LYS A 11 -15.81 13.10 8.03
C LYS A 11 -14.61 12.21 7.71
N PHE A 12 -14.86 10.93 7.41
CA PHE A 12 -13.82 9.99 6.99
C PHE A 12 -13.10 10.48 5.72
N ILE A 13 -13.84 10.82 4.66
CA ILE A 13 -13.25 11.30 3.39
C ILE A 13 -12.38 12.54 3.62
N LYS A 14 -12.89 13.52 4.37
CA LYS A 14 -12.16 14.75 4.68
C LYS A 14 -10.83 14.47 5.39
N GLU A 15 -10.85 13.60 6.41
CA GLU A 15 -9.65 13.27 7.16
C GLU A 15 -8.70 12.35 6.38
N TYR A 16 -9.22 11.47 5.54
CA TYR A 16 -8.45 10.60 4.67
C TYR A 16 -7.62 11.39 3.65
N VAL A 17 -8.24 12.38 3.00
CA VAL A 17 -7.53 13.27 2.07
C VAL A 17 -6.53 14.15 2.83
N ARG A 18 -6.94 14.71 3.97
CA ARG A 18 -6.08 15.59 4.79
C ARG A 18 -4.84 14.89 5.34
N ASN A 19 -4.94 13.62 5.71
CA ASN A 19 -3.86 12.88 6.37
C ASN A 19 -2.96 12.08 5.40
N GLY A 20 -3.13 12.27 4.08
CA GLY A 20 -2.31 11.61 3.06
C GLY A 20 -2.66 10.14 2.79
N GLY A 21 -3.91 9.72 3.06
CA GLY A 21 -4.40 8.39 2.71
C GLY A 21 -4.28 7.33 3.83
N ASN A 22 -4.17 7.76 5.09
CA ASN A 22 -4.20 6.84 6.23
C ASN A 22 -5.65 6.51 6.62
N ALA A 23 -6.14 5.37 6.15
CA ALA A 23 -7.51 4.90 6.35
C ALA A 23 -7.84 4.66 7.84
N THR A 24 -6.93 4.04 8.60
CA THR A 24 -7.15 3.74 10.02
C THR A 24 -7.29 5.02 10.83
N ARG A 25 -6.41 5.99 10.60
CA ARG A 25 -6.46 7.30 11.27
C ARG A 25 -7.72 8.07 10.90
N ALA A 26 -8.10 8.07 9.63
CA ALA A 26 -9.32 8.71 9.17
C ALA A 26 -10.58 8.08 9.78
N ALA A 27 -10.61 6.75 9.91
CA ALA A 27 -11.70 6.01 10.54
C ALA A 27 -11.83 6.33 12.04
N CYS A 28 -10.70 6.41 12.75
CA CYS A 28 -10.67 6.82 14.15
C CYS A 28 -11.28 8.23 14.35
N ILE A 29 -10.80 9.22 13.59
CA ILE A 29 -11.30 10.61 13.71
C ILE A 29 -12.78 10.72 13.27
N ALA A 30 -13.21 9.90 12.31
CA ALA A 30 -14.60 9.85 11.87
C ALA A 30 -15.55 9.12 12.85
N GLY A 31 -15.02 8.54 13.94
CA GLY A 31 -15.79 7.90 15.00
C GLY A 31 -16.15 6.43 14.74
N TYR A 32 -15.35 5.72 13.94
CA TYR A 32 -15.49 4.26 13.72
C TYR A 32 -14.66 3.41 14.71
N GLY A 33 -14.18 4.02 15.79
CA GLY A 33 -13.41 3.38 16.86
C GLY A 33 -12.37 4.35 17.43
N ASP A 34 -11.47 3.81 18.24
CA ASP A 34 -10.45 4.52 19.01
C ASP A 34 -9.01 4.31 18.48
N GLY A 35 -8.88 3.87 17.22
CA GLY A 35 -7.58 3.58 16.59
C GLY A 35 -7.12 2.13 16.71
N GLY A 36 -7.87 1.27 17.41
CA GLY A 36 -7.61 -0.17 17.46
C GLY A 36 -8.04 -0.95 16.22
N GLU A 37 -8.24 -2.26 16.40
CA GLU A 37 -8.59 -3.20 15.33
C GLU A 37 -9.87 -2.81 14.56
N TYR A 38 -10.87 -2.31 15.27
CA TYR A 38 -12.12 -1.81 14.69
C TYR A 38 -11.92 -0.65 13.71
N SER A 39 -11.05 0.30 14.04
CA SER A 39 -10.75 1.44 13.15
C SER A 39 -9.99 0.99 11.91
N ARG A 40 -9.13 -0.03 12.04
CA ARG A 40 -8.39 -0.60 10.91
C ARG A 40 -9.34 -1.32 9.94
N LEU A 41 -10.23 -2.17 10.46
CA LEU A 41 -11.22 -2.89 9.66
C LEU A 41 -12.21 -1.93 9.00
N ALA A 42 -12.72 -0.96 9.75
CA ALA A 42 -13.62 0.07 9.22
C ALA A 42 -12.93 0.90 8.14
N GLY A 43 -11.69 1.35 8.37
CA GLY A 43 -10.89 2.06 7.38
C GLY A 43 -10.75 1.27 6.08
N HIS A 44 -10.40 -0.01 6.16
CA HIS A 44 -10.28 -0.88 4.98
C HIS A 44 -11.60 -1.04 4.23
N ARG A 45 -12.72 -1.25 4.95
CA ARG A 45 -14.06 -1.37 4.34
C ARG A 45 -14.53 -0.08 3.67
N LEU A 46 -14.15 1.09 4.22
CA LEU A 46 -14.53 2.38 3.67
C LEU A 46 -13.76 2.70 2.39
N ILE A 47 -12.46 2.39 2.33
CA ILE A 47 -11.66 2.62 1.10
C ILE A 47 -12.00 1.65 -0.03
N THR A 48 -12.56 0.48 0.29
CA THR A 48 -13.02 -0.50 -0.71
C THR A 48 -14.47 -0.25 -1.15
N ASN A 49 -15.12 0.79 -0.62
CA ASN A 49 -16.47 1.15 -0.99
C ASN A 49 -16.46 2.08 -2.21
N ASP A 50 -17.03 1.61 -3.32
CA ASP A 50 -17.06 2.33 -4.60
C ASP A 50 -17.66 3.75 -4.50
N ASN A 51 -18.67 3.96 -3.64
CA ASN A 51 -19.26 5.30 -3.47
C ASN A 51 -18.31 6.27 -2.75
N ILE A 52 -17.47 5.77 -1.85
CA ILE A 52 -16.45 6.58 -1.17
C ILE A 52 -15.30 6.88 -2.13
N ILE A 53 -14.88 5.90 -2.93
CA ILE A 53 -13.85 6.10 -3.97
C ILE A 53 -14.29 7.19 -4.94
N ARG A 54 -15.50 7.12 -5.47
CA ARG A 54 -16.03 8.13 -6.41
C ARG A 54 -16.09 9.54 -5.81
N GLU A 55 -16.40 9.66 -4.52
CA GLU A 55 -16.46 10.96 -3.84
C GLU A 55 -15.06 11.51 -3.53
N ILE A 56 -14.08 10.63 -3.29
CA ILE A 56 -12.66 11.02 -3.22
C ILE A 56 -12.18 11.50 -4.58
N GLU A 57 -12.48 10.76 -5.66
CA GLU A 57 -12.15 11.13 -7.04
C GLU A 57 -12.79 12.47 -7.41
N ALA A 58 -14.09 12.65 -7.13
CA ALA A 58 -14.80 13.90 -7.36
C ALA A 58 -14.18 15.08 -6.58
N ALA A 59 -13.75 14.86 -5.33
CA ALA A 59 -13.07 15.90 -4.54
C ALA A 59 -11.69 16.27 -5.13
N ILE A 60 -10.95 15.29 -5.65
CA ILE A 60 -9.66 15.49 -6.33
C ILE A 60 -9.87 16.25 -7.65
N ASP A 61 -10.88 15.86 -8.43
CA ASP A 61 -11.23 16.49 -9.70
C ASP A 61 -11.72 17.94 -9.49
N GLN A 62 -12.56 18.19 -8.48
CA GLN A 62 -12.98 19.54 -8.10
C GLN A 62 -11.80 20.42 -7.66
N ALA A 63 -10.78 19.83 -7.03
CA ALA A 63 -9.55 20.53 -6.68
C ALA A 63 -8.63 20.82 -7.89
N GLY A 64 -9.00 20.37 -9.10
CA GLY A 64 -8.22 20.57 -10.32
C GLY A 64 -6.90 19.79 -10.33
N LEU A 65 -6.77 18.78 -9.47
CA LEU A 65 -5.58 17.92 -9.35
C LEU A 65 -5.54 16.86 -10.46
N SER A 66 -5.71 17.29 -11.71
CA SER A 66 -5.64 16.41 -12.86
C SER A 66 -4.27 15.74 -12.97
N GLY A 67 -4.20 14.59 -13.64
CA GLY A 67 -2.93 13.91 -13.92
C GLY A 67 -1.89 14.82 -14.59
N GLN A 68 -2.35 15.76 -15.44
CA GLN A 68 -1.47 16.76 -16.07
C GLN A 68 -0.95 17.79 -15.06
N PHE A 69 -1.79 18.26 -14.13
CA PHE A 69 -1.36 19.17 -13.06
C PHE A 69 -0.32 18.51 -12.16
N LEU A 70 -0.57 17.27 -11.74
CA LEU A 70 0.36 16.48 -10.92
C LEU A 70 1.69 16.25 -11.66
N ALA A 71 1.64 15.87 -12.93
CA ALA A 71 2.85 15.70 -13.75
C ALA A 71 3.64 17.01 -13.90
N LYS A 72 2.95 18.15 -14.08
CA LYS A 72 3.59 19.48 -14.15
C LYS A 72 4.26 19.86 -12.82
N ARG A 73 3.61 19.60 -11.68
CA ARG A 73 4.21 19.86 -10.35
C ARG A 73 5.39 18.93 -10.08
N LEU A 74 5.28 17.65 -10.45
CA LEU A 74 6.37 16.70 -10.31
C LEU A 74 7.58 17.11 -11.15
N LYS A 75 7.37 17.54 -12.40
CA LYS A 75 8.43 18.12 -13.25
C LYS A 75 9.11 19.30 -12.55
N GLN A 76 8.33 20.23 -11.98
CA GLN A 76 8.89 21.40 -11.28
C GLN A 76 9.78 20.99 -10.10
N ILE A 77 9.33 20.05 -9.27
CA ILE A 77 10.09 19.51 -8.13
C ILE A 77 11.41 18.89 -8.59
N ILE A 78 11.38 18.12 -9.68
CA ILE A 78 12.59 17.46 -10.22
C ILE A 78 13.56 18.49 -10.82
N THR A 79 13.05 19.50 -11.55
CA THR A 79 13.91 20.49 -12.23
C THR A 79 14.45 21.59 -11.33
N LYS A 80 13.80 21.84 -10.19
CA LYS A 80 14.19 22.87 -9.21
C LYS A 80 14.22 22.24 -7.81
N PRO A 81 15.14 21.29 -7.57
CA PRO A 81 15.27 20.68 -6.26
C PRO A 81 15.68 21.75 -5.24
N LYS A 82 15.16 21.63 -4.02
CA LYS A 82 15.77 22.29 -2.87
C LYS A 82 16.91 21.41 -2.38
N ASP A 83 18.07 22.01 -2.11
CA ASP A 83 19.23 21.29 -1.62
C ASP A 83 18.91 20.60 -0.28
N GLY A 84 19.29 19.33 -0.16
CA GLY A 84 19.18 18.54 1.07
C GLY A 84 17.81 17.88 1.34
N ASP A 85 16.75 18.18 0.58
CA ASP A 85 15.39 17.71 0.92
C ASP A 85 15.10 16.27 0.44
N GLY A 86 15.89 15.73 -0.51
CA GLY A 86 15.69 14.36 -1.05
C GLY A 86 14.37 14.13 -1.81
N ILE A 87 13.41 15.05 -1.73
CA ILE A 87 12.08 14.99 -2.35
C ILE A 87 12.18 14.85 -3.88
N ALA A 88 13.14 15.54 -4.51
CA ALA A 88 13.36 15.42 -5.95
C ALA A 88 13.79 14.00 -6.35
N LEU A 89 14.66 13.35 -5.56
CA LEU A 89 15.10 11.97 -5.77
C LEU A 89 13.92 11.00 -5.65
N THR A 90 13.07 11.20 -4.65
CA THR A 90 11.82 10.43 -4.47
C THR A 90 10.89 10.63 -5.67
N GLY A 91 10.77 11.86 -6.17
CA GLY A 91 9.99 12.17 -7.37
C GLY A 91 10.49 11.42 -8.61
N VAL A 92 11.80 11.40 -8.84
CA VAL A 92 12.43 10.66 -9.94
C VAL A 92 12.19 9.15 -9.79
N SER A 93 12.38 8.58 -8.59
CA SER A 93 12.14 7.15 -8.33
C SER A 93 10.68 6.77 -8.59
N LEU A 94 9.72 7.61 -8.21
CA LEU A 94 8.30 7.38 -8.45
C LEU A 94 7.99 7.30 -9.96
N VAL A 95 8.54 8.23 -10.76
CA VAL A 95 8.38 8.21 -12.22
C VAL A 95 9.03 6.97 -12.82
N GLY A 96 10.23 6.60 -12.36
CA GLY A 96 10.93 5.39 -12.79
C GLY A 96 10.09 4.13 -12.59
N LYS A 97 9.48 3.96 -11.41
CA LYS A 97 8.56 2.85 -11.12
C LYS A 97 7.34 2.86 -12.02
N TRP A 98 6.71 4.02 -12.21
CA TRP A 98 5.50 4.12 -13.03
C TRP A 98 5.77 3.83 -14.51
N LYS A 99 6.95 4.21 -15.01
CA LYS A 99 7.37 3.94 -16.39
C LYS A 99 8.03 2.57 -16.60
N GLY A 100 8.24 1.81 -15.52
CA GLY A 100 8.89 0.50 -15.60
C GLY A 100 10.40 0.55 -15.83
N TYR A 101 11.05 1.66 -15.51
CA TYR A 101 12.52 1.82 -15.58
C TYR A 101 13.24 1.27 -14.34
N ASP A 102 12.51 0.96 -13.27
CA ASP A 102 13.09 0.42 -12.04
C ASP A 102 13.44 -1.06 -12.24
N ALA A 103 14.59 -1.47 -11.72
CA ALA A 103 15.02 -2.88 -11.81
C ALA A 103 14.04 -3.78 -11.05
N PRO A 104 13.70 -4.97 -11.60
CA PRO A 104 12.88 -5.93 -10.87
C PRO A 104 13.60 -6.29 -9.57
N LYS A 105 12.88 -6.15 -8.45
CA LYS A 105 13.37 -6.61 -7.15
C LYS A 105 13.21 -8.13 -7.11
N GLU A 106 14.16 -8.85 -7.69
CA GLU A 106 14.28 -10.28 -7.41
C GLU A 106 14.62 -10.44 -5.93
N LYS A 107 13.71 -11.07 -5.19
CA LYS A 107 14.02 -11.51 -3.83
C LYS A 107 14.98 -12.68 -3.98
N PHE A 108 16.22 -12.47 -3.58
CA PHE A 108 17.17 -13.55 -3.42
C PHE A 108 16.69 -14.44 -2.26
N GLU A 109 16.16 -15.62 -2.58
CA GLU A 109 15.88 -16.63 -1.57
C GLU A 109 17.20 -17.30 -1.20
N ILE A 110 17.59 -17.19 0.07
CA ILE A 110 18.74 -17.92 0.58
C ILE A 110 18.36 -19.40 0.53
N PRO A 111 19.14 -20.26 -0.15
CA PRO A 111 18.83 -21.69 -0.17
C PRO A 111 18.81 -22.22 1.27
N PRO A 112 17.91 -23.16 1.60
CA PRO A 112 17.86 -23.73 2.94
C PRO A 112 19.21 -24.31 3.29
N MET A 113 19.63 -24.16 4.55
CA MET A 113 20.86 -24.79 5.00
C MET A 113 20.84 -26.28 4.67
N PRO A 114 21.98 -26.87 4.29
CA PRO A 114 22.07 -28.32 4.14
C PRO A 114 21.62 -28.97 5.45
N LYS A 115 20.78 -30.00 5.32
CA LYS A 115 20.28 -30.77 6.48
C LYS A 115 21.46 -31.36 7.24
N SER A 116 21.34 -31.45 8.55
CA SER A 116 22.39 -32.07 9.37
C SER A 116 22.51 -33.57 9.05
N PRO A 117 23.67 -34.20 9.29
CA PRO A 117 23.83 -35.65 9.08
C PRO A 117 22.76 -36.48 9.80
N GLU A 118 22.36 -36.08 11.00
CA GLU A 118 21.33 -36.76 11.80
C GLU A 118 19.94 -36.67 11.16
N GLU A 119 19.60 -35.52 10.57
CA GLU A 119 18.35 -35.33 9.83
C GLU A 119 18.33 -36.15 8.54
N ILE A 120 19.48 -36.27 7.87
CA ILE A 120 19.63 -37.10 6.66
C ILE A 120 19.43 -38.58 7.02
N ASP A 121 20.02 -39.05 8.12
CA ASP A 121 19.90 -40.43 8.57
C ASP A 121 18.45 -40.79 8.93
N GLU A 122 17.74 -39.89 9.60
CA GLU A 122 16.32 -40.09 9.93
C GLU A 122 15.43 -40.13 8.67
N ILE A 123 15.73 -39.29 7.67
CA ILE A 123 15.04 -39.32 6.37
C ILE A 123 15.30 -40.64 5.64
N LEU A 124 16.56 -41.09 5.60
CA LEU A 124 16.94 -42.36 4.97
C LEU A 124 16.30 -43.55 5.70
N ARG A 125 16.18 -43.48 7.03
CA ARG A 125 15.51 -44.50 7.84
C ARG A 125 14.02 -44.59 7.49
N ARG A 126 13.34 -43.46 7.37
CA ARG A 126 11.92 -43.41 6.96
C ARG A 126 11.71 -43.91 5.54
N MET A 127 12.57 -43.52 4.59
CA MET A 127 12.50 -44.03 3.22
C MET A 127 12.67 -45.55 3.16
N ARG A 128 13.64 -46.11 3.90
CA ARG A 128 13.85 -47.57 3.99
C ARG A 128 12.66 -48.29 4.62
N ALA A 129 11.97 -47.68 5.57
CA ALA A 129 10.77 -48.25 6.18
C ALA A 129 9.60 -48.31 5.19
N ILE A 130 9.43 -47.28 4.36
CA ILE A 130 8.38 -47.23 3.33
C ILE A 130 8.64 -48.26 2.22
N THR A 131 9.89 -48.40 1.75
CA THR A 131 10.24 -49.34 0.68
C THR A 131 10.16 -50.82 1.12
N ARG A 132 10.24 -51.12 2.42
CA ARG A 132 10.15 -52.49 2.96
C ARG A 132 8.73 -52.90 3.37
N GLY A 133 7.78 -51.97 3.34
CA GLY A 133 6.36 -52.22 3.66
C GLY A 133 5.46 -52.33 2.42
N SER A 134 6.03 -52.45 1.22
CA SER A 134 5.33 -52.74 -0.05
C SER A 134 5.73 -54.11 -0.58
#